data_AF-A0A1M7Y5N5-F1
#
_entry.id   AF-A0A1M7Y5N5-F1
#
_cell.length_a   1.000
_cell.length_b   1.000
_cell.length_c   1.000
_cell.angle_alpha   90.00
_cell.angle_beta   90.00
_cell.angle_gamma   90.00
#
_symmetry.space_group_name_H-M   'P 1'
#
loop_
_entity.id
_entity.type
_entity.pdbx_description
1 polymer ?
#
loop_
_entity_poly.entity_id
_entity_poly.type
_entity_poly.pdbx_seq_one_letter_code
_entity_poly.pdbx_strand_id
1 'polypeptide(L)'
;MSRKWLFSQLTFSGVCFWVLLTMFPLSAIGEDDFQLGQKSWTEGRYLDAYTHLIRYREELYGRRAHVDYMLGTSGCRVTELRIWGGDVLEWMLYRYALSEPANILIRKELNLCRATDPDPLPENNLAGSVEIIASLIGASSRASGKTYYWVGRDETFNTYPAYRVAEIPKEEMEARLIPLGNPDLAAEATQARVKKFTVVPFERFIFASHSGQSPETLNKMASYLEKYLDFLEQQYGISLPGSYVTVYMVPYSEELVDLALELHGLKVSRATFGYSFRDDMSVLVAIPDGFQIGTIMHEFFHLAIRSHFGDAPQWLDEGMASLYEVAKFDGNSVIGLPNWRGKVLIELMRRNRDIRPTIKQVVTSNWFAFEQYELAKDLQHETDDESPPAEQMATMLATARYFTLYLQENGKLKAIYQDLQQLTPGGRPMPPAKESVAIIEKHMGQSIDTIDAEFMAWFKKIEHIE
;
A
#
# COMPACT_ATOMS: atom_id res chain seq x y z
N MET A 1 -52.04 -58.89 -13.38
CA MET A 1 -53.47 -58.51 -13.43
C MET A 1 -53.59 -57.00 -13.33
N SER A 2 -54.20 -56.41 -14.35
CA SER A 2 -54.32 -54.98 -14.66
C SER A 2 -55.18 -54.20 -13.64
N ARG A 3 -54.73 -53.00 -13.24
CA ARG A 3 -55.62 -51.86 -12.97
C ARG A 3 -54.97 -50.53 -13.37
N LYS A 4 -55.64 -49.87 -14.32
CA LYS A 4 -55.37 -48.55 -14.91
C LYS A 4 -55.66 -47.44 -13.90
N TRP A 5 -54.82 -46.40 -13.86
CA TRP A 5 -55.11 -45.12 -13.22
C TRP A 5 -55.45 -44.08 -14.30
N LEU A 6 -56.57 -43.39 -14.10
CA LEU A 6 -57.10 -42.32 -14.95
C LEU A 6 -56.44 -40.99 -14.61
N PHE A 7 -56.03 -40.27 -15.65
CA PHE A 7 -55.63 -38.87 -15.64
C PHE A 7 -56.85 -37.96 -15.43
N SER A 8 -56.70 -36.94 -14.59
CA SER A 8 -57.56 -35.75 -14.53
C SER A 8 -56.68 -34.53 -14.79
N GLN A 9 -56.95 -33.82 -15.88
CA GLN A 9 -56.34 -32.54 -16.22
C GLN A 9 -57.07 -31.42 -15.47
N LEU A 10 -56.32 -30.63 -14.71
CA LEU A 10 -56.75 -29.35 -14.16
C LEU A 10 -56.06 -28.23 -14.95
N THR A 11 -56.85 -27.49 -15.71
CA THR A 11 -56.44 -26.29 -16.43
C THR A 11 -56.41 -25.10 -15.46
N PHE A 12 -55.23 -24.57 -15.18
CA PHE A 12 -55.04 -23.30 -14.45
C PHE A 12 -54.83 -22.18 -15.47
N SER A 13 -55.81 -21.30 -15.61
CA SER A 13 -55.71 -20.04 -16.36
C SER A 13 -54.94 -19.02 -15.52
N GLY A 14 -53.66 -18.84 -15.81
CA GLY A 14 -52.82 -17.80 -15.20
C GLY A 14 -53.02 -16.46 -15.91
N VAL A 15 -53.57 -15.49 -15.19
CA VAL A 15 -53.66 -14.08 -15.60
C VAL A 15 -52.25 -13.47 -15.53
N CYS A 16 -51.68 -13.12 -16.69
CA CYS A 16 -50.42 -12.36 -16.78
C CYS A 16 -50.63 -10.91 -16.32
N PHE A 17 -50.26 -10.60 -15.08
CA PHE A 17 -50.07 -9.23 -14.62
C PHE A 17 -48.75 -8.70 -15.19
N TRP A 18 -48.83 -7.83 -16.19
CA TRP A 18 -47.71 -7.01 -16.64
C TRP A 18 -47.45 -5.92 -15.59
N VAL A 19 -46.55 -6.21 -14.64
CA VAL A 19 -45.95 -5.16 -13.80
C VAL A 19 -44.95 -4.42 -14.67
N LEU A 20 -45.32 -3.23 -15.14
CA LEU A 20 -44.40 -2.23 -15.66
C LEU A 20 -43.47 -1.82 -14.51
N LEU A 21 -42.33 -2.51 -14.37
CA LEU A 21 -41.19 -2.02 -13.61
C LEU A 21 -40.64 -0.81 -14.37
N THR A 22 -41.07 0.38 -13.98
CA THR A 22 -40.35 1.60 -14.30
C THR A 22 -38.98 1.51 -13.66
N MET A 23 -37.96 1.17 -14.46
CA MET A 23 -36.57 1.35 -14.08
C MET A 23 -36.34 2.85 -13.90
N PHE A 24 -36.44 3.32 -12.67
CA PHE A 24 -35.89 4.61 -12.31
C PHE A 24 -34.36 4.50 -12.47
N PRO A 25 -33.69 5.45 -13.13
CA PRO A 25 -32.24 5.49 -13.16
C PRO A 25 -31.76 5.66 -11.71
N LEU A 26 -31.07 4.65 -11.20
CA LEU A 26 -30.43 4.59 -9.88
C LEU A 26 -29.17 5.48 -9.81
N SER A 27 -29.18 6.62 -10.51
CA SER A 27 -27.99 7.46 -10.73
C SER A 27 -28.07 8.83 -10.05
N ALA A 28 -28.94 8.98 -9.04
CA ALA A 28 -29.09 10.24 -8.29
C ALA A 28 -29.13 10.00 -6.77
N ILE A 29 -28.28 9.10 -6.25
CA ILE A 29 -28.19 8.82 -4.81
C ILE A 29 -26.78 9.19 -4.32
N GLY A 30 -26.73 10.19 -3.43
CA GLY A 30 -25.62 10.45 -2.53
C GLY A 30 -24.51 11.31 -3.13
N GLU A 31 -24.39 12.53 -2.63
CA GLU A 31 -23.08 13.20 -2.61
C GLU A 31 -22.13 12.26 -1.85
N ASP A 32 -20.99 11.89 -2.47
CA ASP A 32 -19.98 10.97 -1.94
C ASP A 32 -19.67 11.30 -0.47
N ASP A 33 -19.77 10.33 0.44
CA ASP A 33 -19.52 10.53 1.89
C ASP A 33 -18.14 11.19 2.12
N PHE A 34 -17.17 10.96 1.23
CA PHE A 34 -15.91 11.70 1.25
C PHE A 34 -16.10 13.21 1.02
N GLN A 35 -16.84 13.61 -0.02
CA GLN A 35 -17.09 15.02 -0.36
C GLN A 35 -17.88 15.74 0.73
N LEU A 36 -18.95 15.10 1.24
CA LEU A 36 -19.74 15.61 2.35
C LEU A 36 -18.91 15.77 3.63
N GLY A 37 -18.07 14.76 3.91
CA GLY A 37 -17.14 14.76 5.03
C GLY A 37 -16.10 15.87 4.94
N GLN A 38 -15.43 16.00 3.80
CA GLN A 38 -14.43 17.03 3.53
C GLN A 38 -15.02 18.44 3.60
N LYS A 39 -16.20 18.65 3.01
CA LYS A 39 -16.92 19.92 3.07
C LYS A 39 -17.27 20.29 4.52
N SER A 40 -17.88 19.36 5.26
CA SER A 40 -18.25 19.59 6.66
C SER A 40 -17.04 19.86 7.54
N TRP A 41 -15.91 19.18 7.29
CA TRP A 41 -14.66 19.42 7.99
C TRP A 41 -14.11 20.83 7.73
N THR A 42 -14.14 21.27 6.48
CA THR A 42 -13.69 22.61 6.06
C THR A 42 -14.56 23.72 6.64
N GLU A 43 -15.86 23.45 6.80
CA GLU A 43 -16.84 24.36 7.39
C GLU A 43 -16.89 24.30 8.93
N GLY A 44 -15.99 23.56 9.58
CA GLY A 44 -15.92 23.44 11.05
C GLY A 44 -17.03 22.59 11.68
N ARG A 45 -17.85 21.91 10.87
CA ARG A 45 -18.89 20.98 11.34
C ARG A 45 -18.29 19.59 11.61
N TYR A 46 -17.46 19.50 12.65
CA TYR A 46 -16.64 18.31 12.92
C TYR A 46 -17.44 17.03 13.21
N LEU A 47 -18.62 17.12 13.85
CA LEU A 47 -19.46 15.95 14.08
C LEU A 47 -20.05 15.38 12.77
N ASP A 48 -20.48 16.26 11.87
CA ASP A 48 -20.96 15.88 10.53
C ASP A 48 -19.80 15.29 9.71
N ALA A 49 -18.63 15.94 9.75
CA ALA A 49 -17.42 15.47 9.10
C ALA A 49 -17.06 14.05 9.55
N TYR A 50 -17.03 13.81 10.87
CA TYR A 50 -16.80 12.48 11.44
C TYR A 50 -17.82 11.46 10.90
N THR A 51 -19.11 11.81 10.92
CA THR A 51 -20.20 10.91 10.53
C THR A 51 -20.08 10.43 9.08
N HIS A 52 -19.70 11.32 8.17
CA HIS A 52 -19.51 10.99 6.76
C HIS A 52 -18.18 10.28 6.52
N LEU A 53 -17.07 10.80 7.06
CA LEU A 53 -15.74 10.25 6.81
C LEU A 53 -15.55 8.86 7.40
N ILE A 54 -16.20 8.52 8.52
CA ILE A 54 -16.08 7.18 9.10
C ILE A 54 -16.77 6.13 8.22
N ARG A 55 -17.88 6.48 7.55
CA ARG A 55 -18.54 5.60 6.58
C ARG A 55 -17.67 5.42 5.34
N TYR A 56 -17.15 6.53 4.81
CA TYR A 56 -16.21 6.47 3.69
C TYR A 56 -14.98 5.62 4.02
N ARG A 57 -14.44 5.69 5.24
CA ARG A 57 -13.27 4.92 5.67
C ARG A 57 -13.49 3.40 5.56
N GLU A 58 -14.71 2.92 5.75
CA GLU A 58 -15.09 1.50 5.64
C GLU A 58 -15.28 1.04 4.18
N GLU A 59 -15.37 1.98 3.24
CA GLU A 59 -15.46 1.66 1.81
C GLU A 59 -14.12 1.17 1.25
N LEU A 60 -14.19 0.57 0.05
CA LEU A 60 -13.02 0.34 -0.78
C LEU A 60 -12.24 1.64 -0.90
N TYR A 61 -10.93 1.56 -0.71
CA TYR A 61 -10.04 2.69 -0.80
C TYR A 61 -10.28 3.79 0.28
N GLY A 62 -11.13 3.55 1.28
CA GLY A 62 -11.46 4.53 2.32
C GLY A 62 -10.34 4.83 3.31
N ARG A 63 -9.49 3.85 3.60
CA ARG A 63 -8.36 3.99 4.54
C ARG A 63 -7.21 4.78 3.91
N ARG A 64 -7.18 6.09 4.16
CA ARG A 64 -6.18 7.03 3.63
C ARG A 64 -5.75 7.98 4.74
N ALA A 65 -4.49 8.42 4.70
CA ALA A 65 -4.00 9.32 5.75
C ALA A 65 -4.73 10.67 5.78
N HIS A 66 -5.20 11.23 4.66
CA HIS A 66 -6.00 12.46 4.72
C HIS A 66 -7.41 12.26 5.30
N VAL A 67 -8.02 11.09 5.08
CA VAL A 67 -9.30 10.72 5.72
C VAL A 67 -9.09 10.59 7.22
N ASP A 68 -8.06 9.85 7.64
CA ASP A 68 -7.74 9.67 9.06
C ASP A 68 -7.28 10.99 9.72
N TYR A 69 -6.63 11.90 8.98
CA TYR A 69 -6.32 13.24 9.48
C TYR A 69 -7.58 14.04 9.78
N MET A 70 -8.52 14.10 8.83
CA MET A 70 -9.78 14.80 9.01
C MET A 70 -10.61 14.16 10.13
N LEU A 71 -10.62 12.83 10.22
CA LEU A 71 -11.27 12.09 11.31
C LEU A 71 -10.64 12.40 12.67
N GLY A 72 -9.32 12.30 12.81
CA GLY A 72 -8.62 12.55 14.05
C GLY A 72 -8.80 13.98 14.54
N THR A 73 -8.61 14.96 13.64
CA THR A 73 -8.82 16.38 13.95
C THR A 73 -10.28 16.73 14.25
N SER A 74 -11.25 16.07 13.61
CA SER A 74 -12.67 16.19 13.96
C SER A 74 -12.94 15.64 15.35
N GLY A 75 -12.45 14.42 15.65
CA GLY A 75 -12.61 13.78 16.94
C GLY A 75 -12.05 14.63 18.08
N CYS A 76 -10.87 15.23 17.88
CA CYS A 76 -10.25 16.13 18.85
C CYS A 76 -11.08 17.39 19.19
N ARG A 77 -12.00 17.78 18.32
CA ARG A 77 -12.84 18.99 18.45
C ARG A 77 -14.27 18.67 18.88
N VAL A 78 -14.61 17.39 19.06
CA VAL A 78 -15.89 16.93 19.59
C VAL A 78 -15.64 16.31 20.97
N THR A 79 -16.26 16.85 22.02
CA THR A 79 -15.97 16.48 23.42
C THR A 79 -16.04 14.97 23.65
N GLU A 80 -17.05 14.30 23.11
CA GLU A 80 -17.30 12.86 23.27
C GLU A 80 -16.31 12.00 22.47
N LEU A 81 -15.65 12.56 21.45
CA LEU A 81 -14.73 11.87 20.56
C LEU A 81 -13.26 12.26 20.81
N ARG A 82 -12.96 13.15 21.76
CA ARG A 82 -11.62 13.73 21.92
C ARG A 82 -10.52 12.69 22.14
N ILE A 83 -10.79 11.69 22.99
CA ILE A 83 -9.84 10.57 23.22
C ILE A 83 -9.64 9.80 21.91
N TRP A 84 -10.73 9.42 21.26
CA TRP A 84 -10.69 8.69 19.99
C TRP A 84 -9.96 9.47 18.88
N GLY A 85 -10.16 10.78 18.78
CA GLY A 85 -9.45 11.63 17.83
C GLY A 85 -7.93 11.63 18.08
N GLY A 86 -7.51 11.66 19.34
CA GLY A 86 -6.11 11.49 19.72
C GLY A 86 -5.56 10.13 19.31
N ASP A 87 -6.34 9.06 19.49
CA ASP A 87 -5.94 7.70 19.09
C ASP A 87 -5.82 7.56 17.56
N VAL A 88 -6.67 8.24 16.78
CA VAL A 88 -6.53 8.31 15.32
C VAL A 88 -5.26 9.03 14.91
N LEU A 89 -4.92 10.17 15.52
CA LEU A 89 -3.69 10.89 15.19
C LEU A 89 -2.43 10.08 15.59
N GLU A 90 -2.46 9.35 16.71
CA GLU A 90 -1.39 8.43 17.08
C GLU A 90 -1.31 7.21 16.13
N TRP A 91 -2.46 6.68 15.69
CA TRP A 91 -2.55 5.65 14.66
C TRP A 91 -1.83 6.07 13.38
N MET A 92 -2.07 7.30 12.93
CA MET A 92 -1.46 7.81 11.71
C MET A 92 0.06 7.83 11.76
N LEU A 93 0.65 8.23 12.90
CA LEU A 93 2.10 8.31 13.08
C LEU A 93 2.81 6.95 12.93
N TYR A 94 2.08 5.86 13.19
CA TYR A 94 2.60 4.50 13.05
C TYR A 94 2.23 3.86 11.70
N ARG A 95 1.02 4.09 11.20
CA ARG A 95 0.44 3.31 10.09
C ARG A 95 0.64 3.91 8.71
N TYR A 96 0.91 5.21 8.63
CA TYR A 96 1.04 5.88 7.34
C TYR A 96 2.46 6.35 7.05
N ALA A 97 2.76 6.26 5.76
CA ALA A 97 3.90 6.83 5.07
C ALA A 97 3.87 8.38 5.09
N LEU A 98 4.14 9.00 6.24
CA LEU A 98 4.07 10.45 6.40
C LEU A 98 5.38 11.15 5.96
N SER A 99 5.27 12.33 5.35
CA SER A 99 6.41 13.24 5.19
C SER A 99 6.77 13.89 6.53
N GLU A 100 7.96 14.50 6.62
CA GLU A 100 8.37 15.23 7.82
C GLU A 100 7.40 16.39 8.16
N PRO A 101 6.97 17.26 7.22
CA PRO A 101 5.97 18.28 7.52
C PRO A 101 4.64 17.70 8.00
N ALA A 102 4.18 16.59 7.40
CA ALA A 102 2.97 15.91 7.83
C ALA A 102 3.11 15.32 9.24
N ASN A 103 4.28 14.73 9.56
CA ASN A 103 4.58 14.16 10.87
C ASN A 103 4.54 15.25 11.96
N ILE A 104 5.22 16.37 11.73
CA ILE A 104 5.24 17.54 12.62
C ILE A 104 3.81 18.06 12.85
N LEU A 105 3.04 18.21 11.76
CA LEU A 105 1.66 18.68 11.82
C LEU A 105 0.77 17.74 12.64
N ILE A 106 0.84 16.43 12.41
CA ILE A 106 0.04 15.43 13.14
C ILE A 106 0.42 15.40 14.62
N ARG A 107 1.73 15.47 14.95
CA ARG A 107 2.19 15.56 16.35
C ARG A 107 1.67 16.81 17.04
N LYS A 108 1.67 17.95 16.34
CA LYS A 108 1.12 19.20 16.85
C LYS A 108 -0.37 19.04 17.18
N GLU A 109 -1.18 18.53 16.25
CA GLU A 109 -2.61 18.29 16.49
C GLU A 109 -2.84 17.26 17.61
N LEU A 110 -2.02 16.20 17.68
CA LEU A 110 -2.10 15.19 18.74
C LEU A 110 -1.82 15.79 20.13
N ASN A 111 -0.79 16.62 20.24
CA ASN A 111 -0.44 17.29 21.50
C ASN A 111 -1.54 18.25 21.94
N LEU A 112 -2.11 19.01 21.01
CA LEU A 112 -3.26 19.87 21.27
C LEU A 112 -4.48 19.05 21.74
N CYS A 113 -4.77 17.95 21.06
CA CYS A 113 -5.87 17.05 21.38
C CYS A 113 -5.75 16.46 22.80
N ARG A 114 -4.54 16.07 23.19
CA ARG A 114 -4.23 15.47 24.51
C ARG A 114 -3.96 16.50 25.62
N ALA A 115 -3.90 17.79 25.31
CA ALA A 115 -3.73 18.83 26.32
C ALA A 115 -4.92 18.82 27.31
N THR A 116 -4.64 19.00 28.59
CA THR A 116 -5.60 18.91 29.69
C THR A 116 -6.58 20.09 29.75
N ASP A 117 -6.32 21.17 29.02
CA ASP A 117 -7.18 22.35 29.02
C ASP A 117 -8.43 22.09 28.14
N PRO A 118 -9.65 22.23 28.69
CA PRO A 118 -10.90 22.07 27.95
C PRO A 118 -11.18 23.23 26.98
N ASP A 119 -10.31 24.24 26.91
CA ASP A 119 -10.47 25.34 25.97
C ASP A 119 -10.64 24.82 24.54
N PRO A 120 -11.60 25.38 23.77
CA PRO A 120 -11.85 24.95 22.40
C PRO A 120 -10.57 25.10 21.59
N LEU A 121 -10.15 24.01 20.94
CA LEU A 121 -9.00 24.03 20.05
C LEU A 121 -9.17 25.16 19.04
N PRO A 122 -8.16 26.02 18.82
CA PRO A 122 -8.29 27.14 17.91
C PRO A 122 -8.68 26.64 16.51
N GLU A 123 -9.60 27.37 15.87
CA GLU A 123 -9.90 27.25 14.44
C GLU A 123 -8.67 27.73 13.65
N ASN A 124 -7.63 26.91 13.60
CA ASN A 124 -6.50 27.14 12.72
C ASN A 124 -6.95 26.99 11.27
N ASN A 125 -6.19 27.57 10.33
CA ASN A 125 -6.40 27.37 8.90
C ASN A 125 -6.06 25.92 8.50
N LEU A 126 -7.00 25.02 8.78
CA LEU A 126 -6.88 23.58 8.58
C LEU A 126 -6.90 23.23 7.08
N ALA A 127 -7.52 24.05 6.22
CA ALA A 127 -7.59 23.78 4.78
C ALA A 127 -6.19 23.56 4.15
N GLY A 128 -5.22 24.43 4.43
CA GLY A 128 -3.84 24.25 3.96
C GLY A 128 -3.12 23.04 4.58
N SER A 129 -3.63 22.53 5.70
CA SER A 129 -3.09 21.31 6.35
C SER A 129 -3.49 20.06 5.58
N VAL A 130 -4.71 19.99 5.00
CA VAL A 130 -5.10 18.86 4.13
C VAL A 130 -4.26 18.85 2.86
N GLU A 131 -3.91 20.00 2.29
CA GLU A 131 -2.96 20.03 1.18
C GLU A 131 -1.59 19.50 1.61
N ILE A 132 -1.03 19.89 2.75
CA ILE A 132 0.26 19.33 3.23
C ILE A 132 0.18 17.82 3.44
N ILE A 133 -0.93 17.35 3.99
CA ILE A 133 -1.21 15.94 4.19
C ILE A 133 -1.35 15.26 2.81
N ALA A 134 -2.31 15.63 1.96
CA ALA A 134 -2.58 15.05 0.64
C ALA A 134 -1.45 15.19 -0.38
N SER A 135 -0.82 16.37 -0.49
CA SER A 135 0.27 16.68 -1.43
C SER A 135 1.53 15.87 -1.15
N LEU A 136 1.66 15.31 0.06
CA LEU A 136 2.80 14.48 0.46
C LEU A 136 2.39 13.04 0.79
N ILE A 137 1.09 12.73 0.84
CA ILE A 137 0.46 11.40 1.08
C ILE A 137 0.04 10.72 -0.22
N GLY A 138 0.28 11.32 -1.38
CA GLY A 138 0.32 10.59 -2.64
C GLY A 138 1.48 9.59 -2.64
N ALA A 139 1.38 8.56 -1.81
CA ALA A 139 2.26 7.40 -1.63
C ALA A 139 1.40 6.14 -1.76
N SER A 140 0.51 6.13 -2.72
CA SER A 140 0.58 5.01 -3.64
C SER A 140 1.86 5.13 -4.47
N SER A 141 2.14 6.36 -4.93
CA SER A 141 3.27 6.88 -5.72
C SER A 141 4.68 6.87 -5.14
N ARG A 142 4.91 6.39 -3.91
CA ARG A 142 6.27 6.47 -3.38
C ARG A 142 7.04 5.28 -3.91
N ALA A 143 7.88 5.58 -4.88
CA ALA A 143 9.12 4.91 -5.17
C ALA A 143 9.98 4.79 -3.89
N SER A 144 9.64 3.87 -2.98
CA SER A 144 10.65 3.17 -2.18
C SER A 144 11.36 2.18 -3.09
N GLY A 145 11.85 2.67 -4.23
CA GLY A 145 12.40 1.76 -5.21
C GLY A 145 13.63 1.09 -4.61
N LYS A 146 13.81 -0.17 -5.03
CA LYS A 146 14.81 -1.09 -4.53
C LYS A 146 16.16 -0.39 -4.32
N THR A 147 16.48 -0.04 -3.07
CA THR A 147 17.84 0.38 -2.74
C THR A 147 18.72 -0.86 -2.86
N TYR A 148 19.36 -1.04 -4.01
CA TYR A 148 20.40 -2.05 -4.15
C TYR A 148 21.63 -1.57 -3.41
N TYR A 149 21.91 -2.20 -2.27
CA TYR A 149 23.22 -2.13 -1.67
C TYR A 149 24.12 -3.12 -2.41
N TRP A 150 24.95 -2.61 -3.33
CA TRP A 150 25.99 -3.40 -3.97
C TRP A 150 27.16 -3.54 -3.01
N VAL A 151 27.15 -4.62 -2.23
CA VAL A 151 28.30 -5.03 -1.42
C VAL A 151 29.55 -5.08 -2.32
N GLY A 152 30.46 -4.11 -2.18
CA GLY A 152 31.75 -4.10 -2.87
C GLY A 152 31.86 -3.21 -4.12
N ARG A 153 30.92 -2.30 -4.39
CA ARG A 153 31.13 -1.17 -5.31
C ARG A 153 30.98 0.13 -4.54
N ASP A 154 31.95 1.04 -4.68
CA ASP A 154 31.98 2.37 -4.02
C ASP A 154 30.94 3.37 -4.59
N GLU A 155 29.91 2.89 -5.29
CA GLU A 155 28.87 3.74 -5.86
C GLU A 155 27.70 3.86 -4.87
N THR A 156 27.70 4.93 -4.06
CA THR A 156 26.55 5.31 -3.24
C THR A 156 25.58 6.15 -4.06
N PHE A 157 24.37 5.65 -4.30
CA PHE A 157 23.28 6.47 -4.84
C PHE A 157 22.51 7.11 -3.69
N ASN A 158 22.42 8.44 -3.69
CA ASN A 158 21.52 9.15 -2.77
C ASN A 158 20.07 8.76 -3.07
N THR A 159 19.47 7.99 -2.17
CA THR A 159 18.07 7.62 -2.20
C THR A 159 17.25 8.69 -1.49
N TYR A 160 16.16 9.12 -2.11
CA TYR A 160 15.19 10.04 -1.51
C TYR A 160 13.79 9.63 -1.93
N PRO A 161 12.77 9.87 -1.09
CA PRO A 161 11.39 9.52 -1.40
C PRO A 161 10.88 10.29 -2.62
N ALA A 162 9.95 9.69 -3.36
CA ALA A 162 9.24 10.41 -4.42
C ALA A 162 8.53 11.66 -3.88
N TYR A 163 8.63 12.77 -4.61
CA TYR A 163 7.91 13.99 -4.30
C TYR A 163 7.22 14.56 -5.53
N ARG A 164 6.00 15.05 -5.35
CA ARG A 164 5.23 15.71 -6.39
C ARG A 164 5.85 17.08 -6.67
N VAL A 165 6.22 17.33 -7.91
CA VAL A 165 6.78 18.59 -8.41
C VAL A 165 5.90 19.26 -9.45
N ALA A 166 4.97 18.52 -10.04
CA ALA A 166 3.95 19.03 -10.93
C ALA A 166 2.59 18.43 -10.56
N GLU A 167 1.56 19.25 -10.66
CA GLU A 167 0.19 18.80 -10.52
C GLU A 167 -0.31 18.28 -11.87
N ILE A 168 -0.91 17.10 -11.84
CA ILE A 168 -1.63 16.55 -12.99
C ILE A 168 -3.12 16.77 -12.71
N PRO A 169 -3.89 17.36 -13.64
CA PRO A 169 -5.31 17.62 -13.44
C PRO A 169 -6.06 16.36 -12.97
N LYS A 170 -6.97 16.52 -12.01
CA LYS A 170 -7.73 15.41 -11.44
C LYS A 170 -8.52 14.66 -12.51
N GLU A 171 -9.11 15.40 -13.43
CA GLU A 171 -9.88 14.85 -14.56
C GLU A 171 -9.02 13.98 -15.46
N GLU A 172 -7.74 14.34 -15.62
CA GLU A 172 -6.80 13.54 -16.39
C GLU A 172 -6.48 12.21 -15.68
N MET A 173 -6.29 12.23 -14.36
CA MET A 173 -6.07 11.02 -13.56
C MET A 173 -7.32 10.11 -13.58
N GLU A 174 -8.50 10.69 -13.38
CA GLU A 174 -9.76 9.96 -13.42
C GLU A 174 -10.03 9.35 -14.80
N ALA A 175 -9.67 10.05 -15.89
CA ALA A 175 -9.81 9.52 -17.25
C ALA A 175 -8.90 8.30 -17.56
N ARG A 176 -7.88 8.04 -16.73
CA ARG A 176 -7.02 6.85 -16.84
C ARG A 176 -7.64 5.62 -16.18
N LEU A 177 -8.60 5.80 -15.26
CA LEU A 177 -9.30 4.73 -14.55
C LEU A 177 -10.39 4.09 -15.42
N ILE A 178 -9.98 3.37 -16.45
CA ILE A 178 -10.90 2.76 -17.41
C ILE A 178 -11.45 1.44 -16.82
N PRO A 179 -12.79 1.30 -16.70
CA PRO A 179 -13.40 0.07 -16.19
C PRO A 179 -13.02 -1.17 -16.99
N LEU A 180 -12.96 -2.31 -16.32
CA LEU A 180 -12.79 -3.61 -16.98
C LEU A 180 -13.90 -3.85 -18.02
N GLY A 181 -13.60 -4.65 -19.05
CA GLY A 181 -14.53 -4.98 -20.13
C GLY A 181 -14.43 -4.10 -21.39
N ASN A 182 -13.56 -3.09 -21.39
CA ASN A 182 -13.27 -2.27 -22.56
C ASN A 182 -11.77 -2.19 -22.89
N PRO A 183 -11.14 -3.32 -23.30
CA PRO A 183 -9.69 -3.41 -23.45
C PRO A 183 -9.13 -2.52 -24.55
N ASP A 184 -9.88 -2.34 -25.65
CA ASP A 184 -9.46 -1.51 -26.78
C ASP A 184 -9.38 -0.03 -26.37
N LEU A 185 -10.41 0.48 -25.67
CA LEU A 185 -10.39 1.84 -25.12
C LEU A 185 -9.21 2.05 -24.16
N ALA A 186 -8.95 1.06 -23.29
CA ALA A 186 -7.85 1.12 -22.34
C ALA A 186 -6.48 1.11 -23.01
N ALA A 187 -6.31 0.28 -24.04
CA ALA A 187 -5.10 0.21 -24.85
C ALA A 187 -4.88 1.50 -25.66
N GLU A 188 -5.91 2.00 -26.35
CA GLU A 188 -5.84 3.24 -27.14
C GLU A 188 -5.50 4.46 -26.28
N ALA A 189 -6.19 4.61 -25.14
CA ALA A 189 -5.91 5.70 -24.21
C ALA A 189 -4.47 5.62 -23.69
N THR A 190 -3.98 4.41 -23.38
CA THR A 190 -2.59 4.21 -22.94
C THR A 190 -1.60 4.53 -24.05
N GLN A 191 -1.83 4.04 -25.27
CA GLN A 191 -0.98 4.30 -26.42
C GLN A 191 -0.88 5.80 -26.75
N ALA A 192 -1.97 6.56 -26.56
CA ALA A 192 -1.99 8.01 -26.76
C ALA A 192 -1.07 8.75 -25.78
N ARG A 193 -0.94 8.26 -24.54
CA ARG A 193 -0.02 8.79 -23.52
C ARG A 193 1.42 8.42 -23.81
N VAL A 194 1.68 7.15 -24.15
CA VAL A 194 3.05 6.62 -24.33
C VAL A 194 3.32 6.18 -25.77
N LYS A 195 3.46 7.17 -26.67
CA LYS A 195 3.53 6.95 -28.13
C LYS A 195 4.64 6.02 -28.64
N LYS A 196 5.73 5.86 -27.88
CA LYS A 196 6.88 5.02 -28.25
C LYS A 196 6.79 3.60 -27.69
N PHE A 197 5.77 3.30 -26.90
CA PHE A 197 5.64 2.03 -26.21
C PHE A 197 4.82 1.06 -27.06
N THR A 198 5.13 -0.22 -26.94
CA THR A 198 4.25 -1.30 -27.40
C THR A 198 3.19 -1.50 -26.33
N VAL A 199 1.93 -1.23 -26.66
CA VAL A 199 0.80 -1.40 -25.75
C VAL A 199 0.04 -2.68 -26.09
N VAL A 200 -0.17 -3.53 -25.09
CA VAL A 200 -0.86 -4.82 -25.23
C VAL A 200 -1.90 -4.96 -24.11
N PRO A 201 -3.20 -5.11 -24.44
CA PRO A 201 -4.22 -5.37 -23.45
C PRO A 201 -4.26 -6.85 -23.04
N PHE A 202 -4.58 -7.08 -21.77
CA PHE A 202 -4.87 -8.37 -21.15
C PHE A 202 -6.18 -8.26 -20.35
N GLU A 203 -6.58 -9.32 -19.65
CA GLU A 203 -7.88 -9.38 -18.95
C GLU A 203 -8.05 -8.27 -17.90
N ARG A 204 -7.09 -8.10 -16.98
CA ARG A 204 -7.11 -7.01 -15.98
C ARG A 204 -5.98 -6.00 -16.12
N PHE A 205 -5.10 -6.18 -17.11
CA PHE A 205 -3.89 -5.39 -17.26
C PHE A 205 -3.77 -4.75 -18.64
N ILE A 206 -3.21 -3.54 -18.69
CA ILE A 206 -2.69 -2.94 -19.91
C ILE A 206 -1.18 -2.84 -19.76
N PHE A 207 -0.43 -3.58 -20.57
CA PHE A 207 1.03 -3.50 -20.55
C PHE A 207 1.47 -2.49 -21.59
N ALA A 208 2.23 -1.48 -21.17
CA ALA A 208 2.95 -0.58 -22.03
C ALA A 208 4.45 -0.83 -21.86
N SER A 209 5.11 -1.38 -22.88
CA SER A 209 6.54 -1.67 -22.84
C SER A 209 7.35 -0.83 -23.82
N HIS A 210 8.41 -0.19 -23.30
CA HIS A 210 9.53 0.34 -24.07
C HIS A 210 10.80 -0.53 -23.93
N SER A 211 10.70 -1.66 -23.24
CA SER A 211 11.86 -2.49 -22.85
C SER A 211 12.12 -3.67 -23.80
N GLY A 212 11.31 -3.82 -24.85
CA GLY A 212 11.54 -4.81 -25.90
C GLY A 212 11.14 -6.25 -25.54
N GLN A 213 10.29 -6.48 -24.53
CA GLN A 213 9.78 -7.84 -24.27
C GLN A 213 8.98 -8.36 -25.47
N SER A 214 9.18 -9.65 -25.80
CA SER A 214 8.41 -10.30 -26.86
C SER A 214 6.94 -10.49 -26.47
N PRO A 215 6.01 -10.62 -27.44
CA PRO A 215 4.61 -10.92 -27.15
C PRO A 215 4.43 -12.17 -26.26
N GLU A 216 5.23 -13.21 -26.45
CA GLU A 216 5.19 -14.43 -25.62
C GLU A 216 5.59 -14.14 -24.18
N THR A 217 6.59 -13.28 -23.99
CA THR A 217 7.05 -12.84 -22.66
C THR A 217 5.96 -12.03 -21.96
N LEU A 218 5.33 -11.08 -22.66
CA LEU A 218 4.24 -10.27 -22.12
C LEU A 218 3.03 -11.14 -21.74
N ASN A 219 2.62 -12.09 -22.60
CA ASN A 219 1.56 -13.06 -22.30
C ASN A 219 1.87 -13.89 -21.06
N LYS A 220 3.12 -14.36 -20.93
CA LYS A 220 3.56 -15.13 -19.77
C LYS A 220 3.51 -14.27 -18.50
N MET A 221 3.99 -13.03 -18.55
CA MET A 221 3.95 -12.09 -17.43
C MET A 221 2.50 -11.81 -16.99
N ALA A 222 1.60 -11.49 -17.92
CA ALA A 222 0.19 -11.25 -17.62
C ALA A 222 -0.46 -12.48 -16.96
N SER A 223 -0.23 -13.68 -17.50
CA SER A 223 -0.73 -14.93 -16.92
C SER A 223 -0.20 -15.19 -15.50
N TYR A 224 1.03 -14.74 -15.19
CA TYR A 224 1.59 -14.82 -13.84
C TYR A 224 0.92 -13.83 -12.88
N LEU A 225 0.65 -12.60 -13.34
CA LEU A 225 -0.04 -11.60 -12.52
C LEU A 225 -1.50 -11.98 -12.23
N GLU A 226 -2.22 -12.57 -13.19
CA GLU A 226 -3.58 -13.06 -12.94
C GLU A 226 -3.61 -14.15 -11.86
N LYS A 227 -2.69 -15.11 -11.92
CA LYS A 227 -2.57 -16.13 -10.87
C LYS A 227 -2.18 -15.53 -9.51
N TYR A 228 -1.34 -14.50 -9.52
CA TYR A 228 -0.96 -13.79 -8.30
C TYR A 228 -2.14 -13.03 -7.70
N LEU A 229 -2.95 -12.40 -8.55
CA LEU A 229 -4.20 -11.73 -8.17
C LEU A 229 -5.18 -12.69 -7.50
N ASP A 230 -5.45 -13.83 -8.15
CA ASP A 230 -6.34 -14.85 -7.61
C ASP A 230 -5.83 -15.37 -6.25
N PHE A 231 -4.51 -15.53 -6.10
CA PHE A 231 -3.90 -15.88 -4.83
C PHE A 231 -4.14 -14.80 -3.75
N LEU A 232 -3.92 -13.53 -4.07
CA LEU A 232 -4.11 -12.42 -3.12
C LEU A 232 -5.57 -12.31 -2.68
N GLU A 233 -6.52 -12.44 -3.60
CA GLU A 233 -7.94 -12.46 -3.30
C GLU A 233 -8.31 -13.66 -2.40
N GLN A 234 -7.91 -14.87 -2.78
CA GLN A 234 -8.28 -16.09 -2.05
C GLN A 234 -7.60 -16.20 -0.67
N GLN A 235 -6.34 -15.78 -0.56
CA GLN A 235 -5.57 -15.93 0.67
C GLN A 235 -5.71 -14.75 1.62
N TYR A 236 -5.84 -13.54 1.10
CA TYR A 236 -5.83 -12.33 1.91
C TYR A 236 -7.13 -11.52 1.84
N GLY A 237 -8.11 -11.95 1.05
CA GLY A 237 -9.37 -11.22 0.88
C GLY A 237 -9.16 -9.85 0.25
N ILE A 238 -8.10 -9.71 -0.55
CA ILE A 238 -7.82 -8.46 -1.24
C ILE A 238 -8.84 -8.28 -2.36
N SER A 239 -9.52 -7.14 -2.36
CA SER A 239 -10.45 -6.79 -3.42
C SER A 239 -9.68 -6.30 -4.63
N LEU A 240 -10.03 -6.86 -5.78
CA LEU A 240 -9.37 -6.55 -7.03
C LEU A 240 -9.91 -5.25 -7.63
N PRO A 241 -9.09 -4.48 -8.37
CA PRO A 241 -9.55 -3.26 -8.99
C PRO A 241 -10.69 -3.49 -9.99
N GLY A 242 -11.68 -2.59 -10.00
CA GLY A 242 -12.74 -2.56 -11.01
C GLY A 242 -12.34 -1.91 -12.34
N SER A 243 -11.12 -1.35 -12.39
CA SER A 243 -10.50 -0.75 -13.58
C SER A 243 -9.28 -1.56 -14.00
N TYR A 244 -8.85 -1.37 -15.24
CA TYR A 244 -7.57 -1.90 -15.69
C TYR A 244 -6.41 -1.37 -14.85
N VAL A 245 -5.42 -2.22 -14.60
CA VAL A 245 -4.12 -1.80 -14.06
C VAL A 245 -3.13 -1.61 -15.19
N THR A 246 -2.58 -0.40 -15.31
CA THR A 246 -1.60 -0.10 -16.37
C THR A 246 -0.18 -0.36 -15.89
N VAL A 247 0.55 -1.27 -16.54
CA VAL A 247 1.94 -1.59 -16.21
C VAL A 247 2.85 -0.98 -17.26
N TYR A 248 3.60 0.05 -16.88
CA TYR A 248 4.60 0.71 -17.71
C TYR A 248 5.99 0.14 -17.44
N MET A 249 6.65 -0.34 -18.48
CA MET A 249 7.96 -0.99 -18.40
C MET A 249 8.99 -0.23 -19.24
N VAL A 250 10.02 0.29 -18.59
CA VAL A 250 11.16 0.95 -19.22
C VAL A 250 12.45 0.20 -18.89
N PRO A 251 13.47 0.23 -19.77
CA PRO A 251 14.65 -0.59 -19.60
C PRO A 251 15.59 -0.10 -18.48
N TYR A 252 15.57 1.19 -18.16
CA TYR A 252 16.52 1.84 -17.24
C TYR A 252 15.82 2.76 -16.22
N SER A 253 16.46 2.97 -15.08
CA SER A 253 15.99 3.85 -14.01
C SER A 253 15.82 5.31 -14.45
N GLU A 254 16.66 5.79 -15.35
CA GLU A 254 16.62 7.14 -15.89
C GLU A 254 15.33 7.39 -16.67
N GLU A 255 14.95 6.44 -17.52
CA GLU A 255 13.68 6.50 -18.24
C GLU A 255 12.48 6.40 -17.31
N LEU A 256 12.61 5.66 -16.19
CA LEU A 256 11.56 5.61 -15.17
C LEU A 256 11.39 6.97 -14.51
N VAL A 257 12.49 7.67 -14.19
CA VAL A 257 12.46 9.01 -13.59
C VAL A 257 11.78 10.00 -14.54
N ASP A 258 12.15 9.98 -15.82
CA ASP A 258 11.56 10.87 -16.83
C ASP A 258 10.07 10.59 -17.01
N LEU A 259 9.69 9.31 -17.12
CA LEU A 259 8.30 8.90 -17.30
C LEU A 259 7.46 9.17 -16.04
N ALA A 260 8.03 9.08 -14.84
CA ALA A 260 7.36 9.43 -13.59
C ALA A 260 7.02 10.93 -13.50
N LEU A 261 7.93 11.77 -13.99
CA LEU A 261 7.69 13.19 -14.08
C LEU A 261 6.60 13.51 -15.11
N GLU A 262 6.64 12.87 -16.28
CA GLU A 262 5.67 13.06 -17.35
C GLU A 262 4.26 12.58 -16.97
N LEU A 263 4.13 11.35 -16.47
CA LEU A 263 2.83 10.75 -16.20
C LEU A 263 2.21 11.26 -14.91
N HIS A 264 3.01 11.47 -13.87
CA HIS A 264 2.50 11.66 -12.51
C HIS A 264 2.96 12.96 -11.86
N GLY A 265 3.83 13.74 -12.53
CA GLY A 265 4.42 14.94 -11.96
C GLY A 265 5.34 14.65 -10.77
N LEU A 266 5.92 13.44 -10.72
CA LEU A 266 6.75 12.97 -9.61
C LEU A 266 8.23 13.08 -9.95
N LYS A 267 9.01 13.58 -9.01
CA LYS A 267 10.45 13.39 -9.00
C LYS A 267 10.80 12.23 -8.07
N VAL A 268 11.43 11.20 -8.63
CA VAL A 268 11.83 9.98 -7.92
C VAL A 268 13.35 9.82 -7.95
N SER A 269 13.93 9.13 -6.95
CA SER A 269 15.37 8.87 -6.93
C SER A 269 15.77 7.95 -8.08
N ARG A 270 16.99 8.11 -8.60
CA ARG A 270 17.60 7.19 -9.58
C ARG A 270 17.79 5.77 -9.05
N ALA A 271 17.84 5.59 -7.73
CA ALA A 271 17.84 4.26 -7.14
C ALA A 271 16.47 3.56 -7.25
N THR A 272 15.47 4.22 -7.84
CA THR A 272 14.14 3.66 -8.00
C THR A 272 14.07 2.71 -9.17
N PHE A 273 13.64 1.47 -8.91
CA PHE A 273 13.38 0.46 -9.94
C PHE A 273 11.89 0.16 -10.15
N GLY A 274 11.03 0.69 -9.29
CA GLY A 274 9.59 0.49 -9.37
C GLY A 274 8.84 1.43 -8.44
N TYR A 275 7.61 1.75 -8.80
CA TYR A 275 6.60 2.28 -7.89
C TYR A 275 5.19 1.97 -8.41
N SER A 276 4.22 1.90 -7.51
CA SER A 276 2.79 1.89 -7.85
C SER A 276 2.20 3.30 -7.83
N PHE A 277 1.12 3.58 -8.55
CA PHE A 277 0.40 4.84 -8.48
C PHE A 277 -1.10 4.55 -8.49
N ARG A 278 -1.76 4.81 -7.37
CA ARG A 278 -3.15 4.42 -7.14
C ARG A 278 -4.14 5.34 -7.83
N ASP A 279 -3.82 6.62 -7.93
CA ASP A 279 -4.79 7.60 -8.42
C ASP A 279 -5.13 7.34 -9.91
N ASP A 280 -4.27 6.63 -10.65
CA ASP A 280 -4.55 6.12 -11.99
C ASP A 280 -4.39 4.59 -12.15
N MET A 281 -4.30 3.86 -11.02
CA MET A 281 -4.12 2.40 -10.98
C MET A 281 -2.98 1.91 -11.89
N SER A 282 -1.79 2.49 -11.77
CA SER A 282 -0.63 2.10 -12.55
C SER A 282 0.53 1.53 -11.72
N VAL A 283 1.42 0.84 -12.41
CA VAL A 283 2.71 0.37 -11.91
C VAL A 283 3.76 0.81 -12.93
N LEU A 284 4.78 1.55 -12.50
CA LEU A 284 5.94 1.91 -13.31
C LEU A 284 7.14 1.11 -12.84
N VAL A 285 7.83 0.42 -13.74
CA VAL A 285 9.01 -0.38 -13.40
C VAL A 285 10.15 -0.21 -14.41
N ALA A 286 11.37 -0.18 -13.88
CA ALA A 286 12.60 -0.26 -14.65
C ALA A 286 13.03 -1.73 -14.72
N ILE A 287 12.64 -2.41 -15.80
CA ILE A 287 13.03 -3.79 -16.09
C ILE A 287 13.51 -3.86 -17.54
N PRO A 288 14.73 -4.35 -17.82
CA PRO A 288 15.17 -4.56 -19.19
C PRO A 288 14.40 -5.72 -19.84
N ASP A 289 14.81 -6.10 -21.04
CA ASP A 289 14.20 -7.21 -21.76
C ASP A 289 14.22 -8.53 -20.95
N GLY A 290 13.29 -9.42 -21.26
CA GLY A 290 13.14 -10.72 -20.61
C GLY A 290 12.11 -10.76 -19.47
N PHE A 291 12.15 -11.84 -18.67
CA PHE A 291 11.11 -12.19 -17.69
C PHE A 291 11.48 -11.76 -16.26
N GLN A 292 11.29 -10.47 -15.94
CA GLN A 292 11.57 -9.89 -14.62
C GLN A 292 10.30 -9.47 -13.87
N ILE A 293 9.36 -10.41 -13.74
CA ILE A 293 8.03 -10.16 -13.18
C ILE A 293 8.02 -9.79 -11.69
N GLY A 294 9.06 -10.15 -10.94
CA GLY A 294 9.12 -9.94 -9.48
C GLY A 294 8.96 -8.48 -9.06
N THR A 295 9.60 -7.54 -9.78
CA THR A 295 9.43 -6.09 -9.53
C THR A 295 7.97 -5.68 -9.72
N ILE A 296 7.32 -6.15 -10.78
CA ILE A 296 5.91 -5.83 -11.03
C ILE A 296 5.04 -6.43 -9.92
N MET A 297 5.27 -7.67 -9.50
CA MET A 297 4.53 -8.31 -8.39
C MET A 297 4.69 -7.54 -7.07
N HIS A 298 5.88 -7.01 -6.79
CA HIS A 298 6.16 -6.19 -5.61
C HIS A 298 5.32 -4.91 -5.61
N GLU A 299 5.42 -4.10 -6.67
CA GLU A 299 4.64 -2.85 -6.78
C GLU A 299 3.14 -3.10 -6.84
N PHE A 300 2.74 -4.17 -7.52
CA PHE A 300 1.35 -4.54 -7.62
C PHE A 300 0.76 -4.96 -6.26
N PHE A 301 1.54 -5.59 -5.38
CA PHE A 301 1.11 -5.89 -4.02
C PHE A 301 0.70 -4.61 -3.28
N HIS A 302 1.55 -3.57 -3.34
CA HIS A 302 1.23 -2.27 -2.75
C HIS A 302 -0.05 -1.69 -3.33
N LEU A 303 -0.22 -1.74 -4.65
CA LEU A 303 -1.44 -1.24 -5.29
C LEU A 303 -2.70 -1.99 -4.81
N ALA A 304 -2.62 -3.32 -4.74
CA ALA A 304 -3.75 -4.19 -4.42
C ALA A 304 -4.17 -4.10 -2.95
N ILE A 305 -3.21 -4.09 -2.01
CA ILE A 305 -3.50 -4.05 -0.57
C ILE A 305 -4.20 -2.76 -0.15
N ARG A 306 -3.97 -1.63 -0.85
CA ARG A 306 -4.62 -0.33 -0.54
C ARG A 306 -6.13 -0.29 -0.78
N SER A 307 -6.72 -1.33 -1.40
CA SER A 307 -8.18 -1.45 -1.55
C SER A 307 -8.90 -1.55 -0.19
N HIS A 308 -8.35 -2.29 0.78
CA HIS A 308 -9.00 -2.48 2.09
C HIS A 308 -8.06 -2.35 3.27
N PHE A 309 -6.75 -2.39 3.05
CA PHE A 309 -5.75 -2.30 4.11
C PHE A 309 -4.76 -1.17 3.81
N GLY A 310 -5.32 0.01 3.52
CA GLY A 310 -4.57 1.21 3.14
C GLY A 310 -3.62 1.75 4.20
N ASP A 311 -3.84 1.35 5.46
CA ASP A 311 -3.10 1.67 6.66
C ASP A 311 -2.27 0.48 7.17
N ALA A 312 -1.80 -0.40 6.28
CA ALA A 312 -0.89 -1.48 6.64
C ALA A 312 0.42 -0.94 7.29
N PRO A 313 0.92 -1.58 8.36
CA PRO A 313 2.18 -1.16 8.97
C PRO A 313 3.34 -1.49 8.03
N GLN A 314 4.38 -0.64 8.01
CA GLN A 314 5.47 -0.71 7.03
C GLN A 314 6.09 -2.11 6.91
N TRP A 315 6.38 -2.75 8.05
CA TRP A 315 7.02 -4.07 8.06
C TRP A 315 6.19 -5.15 7.35
N LEU A 316 4.86 -5.06 7.40
CA LEU A 316 3.98 -6.02 6.76
C LEU A 316 3.81 -5.68 5.28
N ASP A 317 3.62 -4.40 4.95
CA ASP A 317 3.45 -3.93 3.57
C ASP A 317 4.70 -4.26 2.74
N GLU A 318 5.86 -3.72 3.12
CA GLU A 318 7.15 -3.95 2.47
C GLU A 318 7.61 -5.41 2.59
N GLY A 319 7.39 -6.02 3.76
CA GLY A 319 7.79 -7.39 4.03
C GLY A 319 7.05 -8.39 3.14
N MET A 320 5.75 -8.22 2.93
CA MET A 320 4.97 -9.10 2.06
C MET A 320 5.19 -8.80 0.57
N ALA A 321 5.29 -7.54 0.17
CA ALA A 321 5.68 -7.17 -1.20
C ALA A 321 7.04 -7.81 -1.56
N SER A 322 8.02 -7.72 -0.67
CA SER A 322 9.36 -8.32 -0.84
C SER A 322 9.38 -9.85 -0.72
N LEU A 323 8.44 -10.44 0.02
CA LEU A 323 8.27 -11.89 0.13
C LEU A 323 7.85 -12.47 -1.22
N TYR A 324 6.82 -11.89 -1.83
CA TYR A 324 6.23 -12.39 -3.08
C TYR A 324 6.97 -11.92 -4.34
N GLU A 325 7.88 -10.94 -4.24
CA GLU A 325 8.81 -10.57 -5.30
C GLU A 325 9.62 -11.78 -5.84
N VAL A 326 10.00 -12.69 -4.94
CA VAL A 326 10.73 -13.92 -5.28
C VAL A 326 9.95 -15.10 -4.70
N ALA A 327 9.07 -15.66 -5.52
CA ALA A 327 8.17 -16.74 -5.13
C ALA A 327 8.05 -17.83 -6.19
N LYS A 328 7.59 -19.01 -5.77
CA LYS A 328 7.12 -20.08 -6.68
C LYS A 328 5.62 -20.21 -6.59
N PHE A 329 5.01 -20.60 -7.71
CA PHE A 329 3.62 -21.05 -7.74
C PHE A 329 3.58 -22.54 -7.41
N ASP A 330 2.69 -22.91 -6.49
CA ASP A 330 2.36 -24.28 -6.13
C ASP A 330 0.85 -24.44 -6.20
N GLY A 331 0.36 -24.89 -7.36
CA GLY A 331 -1.06 -24.81 -7.70
C GLY A 331 -1.57 -23.36 -7.67
N ASN A 332 -2.57 -23.09 -6.84
CA ASN A 332 -3.16 -21.76 -6.61
C ASN A 332 -2.48 -20.99 -5.47
N SER A 333 -1.42 -21.54 -4.89
CA SER A 333 -0.65 -20.87 -3.83
C SER A 333 0.59 -20.21 -4.39
N VAL A 334 0.97 -19.08 -3.81
CA VAL A 334 2.25 -18.42 -4.04
C VAL A 334 3.07 -18.54 -2.77
N ILE A 335 4.25 -19.16 -2.89
CA ILE A 335 5.14 -19.44 -1.77
C ILE A 335 6.39 -18.60 -1.96
N GLY A 336 6.59 -17.62 -1.08
CA GLY A 336 7.82 -16.83 -1.04
C GLY A 336 9.04 -17.70 -0.75
N LEU A 337 10.18 -17.37 -1.34
CA LEU A 337 11.44 -18.11 -1.26
C LEU A 337 12.57 -17.24 -0.68
N PRO A 338 13.68 -17.78 -0.17
CA PRO A 338 14.87 -16.99 0.13
C PRO A 338 15.37 -16.21 -1.10
N ASN A 339 15.99 -15.05 -0.90
CA ASN A 339 16.52 -14.23 -1.99
C ASN A 339 17.83 -13.52 -1.64
N TRP A 340 18.30 -12.65 -2.53
CA TRP A 340 19.57 -11.93 -2.39
C TRP A 340 19.64 -11.04 -1.13
N ARG A 341 18.51 -10.59 -0.58
CA ARG A 341 18.50 -9.74 0.63
C ARG A 341 18.99 -10.49 1.87
N GLY A 342 18.87 -11.83 1.90
CA GLY A 342 19.44 -12.63 2.98
C GLY A 342 20.95 -12.49 3.01
N LYS A 343 21.60 -12.67 1.85
CA LYS A 343 23.05 -12.49 1.71
C LYS A 343 23.52 -11.08 2.10
N VAL A 344 22.75 -10.05 1.74
CA VAL A 344 23.04 -8.67 2.15
C VAL A 344 22.94 -8.51 3.67
N LEU A 345 21.86 -9.02 4.29
CA LEU A 345 21.69 -8.95 5.74
C LEU A 345 22.83 -9.66 6.48
N ILE A 346 23.27 -10.83 5.98
CA ILE A 346 24.39 -11.58 6.55
C ILE A 346 25.68 -10.77 6.49
N GLU A 347 25.96 -10.19 5.33
CA GLU A 347 27.18 -9.42 5.13
C GLU A 347 27.22 -8.19 6.04
N LEU A 348 26.11 -7.46 6.14
CA LEU A 348 25.99 -6.32 7.05
C LEU A 348 26.14 -6.77 8.51
N MET A 349 25.52 -7.89 8.90
CA MET A 349 25.68 -8.46 10.24
C MET A 349 27.10 -8.95 10.55
N ARG A 350 27.88 -9.35 9.54
CA ARG A 350 29.30 -9.71 9.73
C ARG A 350 30.15 -8.48 10.03
N ARG A 351 29.85 -7.35 9.40
CA ARG A 351 30.52 -6.06 9.62
C ARG A 351 30.15 -5.43 10.95
N ASN A 352 28.87 -5.49 11.29
CA ASN A 352 28.33 -4.98 12.54
C ASN A 352 27.19 -5.89 13.02
N ARG A 353 27.43 -6.66 14.09
CA ARG A 353 26.44 -7.62 14.61
C ARG A 353 25.15 -6.95 15.11
N ASP A 354 25.25 -5.71 15.55
CA ASP A 354 24.13 -4.94 16.12
C ASP A 354 23.34 -4.17 15.06
N ILE A 355 23.74 -4.25 13.78
CA ILE A 355 23.07 -3.52 12.69
C ILE A 355 21.67 -4.06 12.38
N ARG A 356 21.42 -5.35 12.65
CA ARG A 356 20.12 -5.98 12.39
C ARG A 356 19.14 -5.58 13.49
N PRO A 357 18.01 -4.95 13.15
CA PRO A 357 16.98 -4.61 14.14
C PRO A 357 16.28 -5.87 14.66
N THR A 358 15.95 -5.89 15.95
CA THR A 358 15.07 -6.92 16.52
C THR A 358 13.70 -6.91 15.84
N ILE A 359 12.99 -8.05 15.88
CA ILE A 359 11.60 -8.13 15.38
C ILE A 359 10.72 -7.09 16.06
N LYS A 360 10.92 -6.83 17.36
CA LYS A 360 10.20 -5.76 18.07
C LYS A 360 10.48 -4.39 17.45
N GLN A 361 11.74 -4.06 17.16
CA GLN A 361 12.09 -2.79 16.50
C GLN A 361 11.46 -2.69 15.10
N VAL A 362 11.47 -3.78 14.31
CA VAL A 362 10.86 -3.83 12.97
C VAL A 362 9.33 -3.65 13.05
N VAL A 363 8.67 -4.34 13.98
CA VAL A 363 7.21 -4.28 14.12
C VAL A 363 6.74 -2.93 14.64
N THR A 364 7.53 -2.29 15.51
CA THR A 364 7.16 -1.03 16.15
C THR A 364 7.73 0.21 15.45
N SER A 365 8.53 0.06 14.40
CA SER A 365 9.06 1.19 13.66
C SER A 365 7.95 1.95 12.96
N ASN A 366 7.97 3.27 13.07
CA ASN A 366 7.14 4.13 12.25
C ASN A 366 7.60 4.05 10.80
N TRP A 367 6.67 4.23 9.87
CA TRP A 367 7.02 4.51 8.48
C TRP A 367 8.06 5.64 8.41
N PHE A 368 9.17 5.40 7.72
CA PHE A 368 10.21 6.38 7.43
C PHE A 368 11.05 6.91 8.61
N ALA A 369 11.14 6.17 9.73
CA ALA A 369 12.11 6.50 10.79
C ALA A 369 13.57 6.65 10.27
N PHE A 370 13.87 6.14 9.07
CA PHE A 370 15.19 6.12 8.44
C PHE A 370 15.36 7.12 7.27
N GLU A 371 14.29 7.82 6.85
CA GLU A 371 14.34 8.80 5.74
C GLU A 371 14.28 10.27 6.23
N GLN A 372 14.33 10.50 7.55
CA GLN A 372 14.26 11.85 8.13
C GLN A 372 15.53 12.66 7.83
N TYR A 373 15.49 13.27 6.65
CA TYR A 373 16.52 14.03 5.95
C TYR A 373 16.94 15.34 6.62
N GLU A 374 16.17 15.89 7.57
CA GLU A 374 16.58 17.13 8.28
C GLU A 374 17.76 16.88 9.23
N LEU A 375 17.95 15.66 9.76
CA LEU A 375 19.19 15.29 10.48
C LEU A 375 20.39 15.14 9.52
N ALA A 376 20.14 14.77 8.26
CA ALA A 376 21.18 14.65 7.23
C ALA A 376 21.58 16.01 6.63
N LYS A 377 20.69 17.00 6.62
CA LYS A 377 20.96 18.36 6.12
C LYS A 377 21.93 19.15 7.00
N ASP A 378 21.80 19.04 8.32
CA ASP A 378 22.72 19.72 9.25
C ASP A 378 24.12 19.07 9.26
N LEU A 379 24.23 17.78 8.89
CA LEU A 379 25.50 17.06 8.71
C LEU A 379 26.12 17.26 7.33
N GLN A 380 25.32 17.58 6.30
CA GLN A 380 25.78 17.83 4.93
C GLN A 380 26.41 19.21 4.71
N HIS A 381 26.38 20.10 5.70
CA HIS A 381 27.06 21.39 5.58
C HIS A 381 28.56 21.37 5.95
N GLU A 382 29.09 20.31 6.58
CA GLU A 382 30.53 20.27 6.92
C GLU A 382 31.26 18.92 6.74
N THR A 383 30.60 17.81 6.34
CA THR A 383 31.32 16.56 6.04
C THR A 383 30.68 15.78 4.89
N ASP A 384 31.51 15.31 3.96
CA ASP A 384 31.20 14.41 2.82
C ASP A 384 30.67 13.02 3.24
N ASP A 385 30.18 12.82 4.47
CA ASP A 385 29.91 11.50 5.03
C ASP A 385 28.51 11.38 5.67
N GLU A 386 27.84 10.29 5.25
CA GLU A 386 26.74 9.58 5.92
C GLU A 386 25.38 10.28 6.05
N SER A 387 24.58 10.14 4.97
CA SER A 387 23.12 9.92 5.10
C SER A 387 22.86 8.79 6.12
N PRO A 388 21.68 8.68 6.78
CA PRO A 388 21.37 7.49 7.59
C PRO A 388 21.76 6.24 6.81
N PRO A 389 22.65 5.36 7.34
CA PRO A 389 23.43 4.50 6.46
C PRO A 389 22.46 3.67 5.64
N ALA A 390 22.59 3.65 4.31
CA ALA A 390 21.77 2.82 3.44
C ALA A 390 21.69 1.36 3.94
N GLU A 391 22.69 0.93 4.70
CA GLU A 391 22.75 -0.31 5.46
C GLU A 391 21.64 -0.48 6.53
N GLN A 392 21.27 0.56 7.29
CA GLN A 392 20.19 0.49 8.28
C GLN A 392 18.83 0.30 7.60
N MET A 393 18.57 1.02 6.50
CA MET A 393 17.36 0.81 5.72
C MET A 393 17.35 -0.58 5.06
N ALA A 394 18.48 -0.98 4.47
CA ALA A 394 18.63 -2.30 3.86
C ALA A 394 18.41 -3.44 4.88
N THR A 395 18.94 -3.31 6.09
CA THR A 395 18.74 -4.29 7.17
C THR A 395 17.31 -4.31 7.67
N MET A 396 16.64 -3.16 7.79
CA MET A 396 15.23 -3.08 8.16
C MET A 396 14.33 -3.80 7.13
N LEU A 397 14.47 -3.47 5.85
CA LEU A 397 13.67 -4.08 4.78
C LEU A 397 13.98 -5.56 4.61
N ALA A 398 15.26 -5.96 4.69
CA ALA A 398 15.66 -7.36 4.66
C ALA A 398 15.09 -8.14 5.86
N THR A 399 15.14 -7.56 7.07
CA THR A 399 14.59 -8.19 8.28
C THR A 399 13.07 -8.32 8.19
N ALA A 400 12.36 -7.27 7.77
CA ALA A 400 10.91 -7.32 7.56
C ALA A 400 10.50 -8.42 6.57
N ARG A 401 11.19 -8.51 5.43
CA ARG A 401 10.98 -9.56 4.43
C ARG A 401 11.22 -10.96 5.01
N TYR A 402 12.35 -11.18 5.68
CA TYR A 402 12.65 -12.52 6.19
C TYR A 402 11.73 -12.88 7.35
N PHE A 403 11.26 -11.90 8.13
CA PHE A 403 10.26 -12.12 9.15
C PHE A 403 8.92 -12.54 8.55
N THR A 404 8.45 -11.92 7.45
CA THR A 404 7.23 -12.39 6.76
C THR A 404 7.42 -13.78 6.16
N LEU A 405 8.61 -14.12 5.65
CA LEU A 405 8.95 -15.49 5.23
C LEU A 405 8.90 -16.48 6.41
N TYR A 406 9.45 -16.13 7.56
CA TYR A 406 9.38 -16.93 8.78
C TYR A 406 7.93 -17.18 9.22
N LEU A 407 7.09 -16.14 9.20
CA LEU A 407 5.67 -16.26 9.50
C LEU A 407 4.93 -17.13 8.47
N GLN A 408 5.33 -17.09 7.19
CA GLN A 408 4.79 -17.96 6.14
C GLN A 408 5.13 -19.43 6.42
N GLU A 409 6.40 -19.75 6.73
CA GLU A 409 6.82 -21.13 7.00
C GLU A 409 6.19 -21.72 8.27
N ASN A 410 5.87 -20.88 9.25
CA ASN A 410 5.13 -21.28 10.44
C ASN A 410 3.61 -21.35 10.23
N GLY A 411 3.11 -21.01 9.03
CA GLY A 411 1.68 -21.00 8.72
C GLY A 411 0.89 -19.92 9.46
N LYS A 412 1.55 -18.85 9.92
CA LYS A 412 0.96 -17.78 10.76
C LYS A 412 0.69 -16.48 10.00
N LEU A 413 1.38 -16.24 8.88
CA LEU A 413 1.31 -14.97 8.14
C LEU A 413 -0.12 -14.54 7.80
N LYS A 414 -0.96 -15.46 7.28
CA LYS A 414 -2.34 -15.16 6.89
C LYS A 414 -3.21 -14.70 8.06
N ALA A 415 -3.16 -15.42 9.19
CA ALA A 415 -3.99 -15.09 10.35
C ALA A 415 -3.53 -13.77 11.00
N ILE A 416 -2.22 -13.53 11.06
CA ILE A 416 -1.65 -12.26 11.54
C ILE A 416 -2.08 -11.09 10.63
N TYR A 417 -1.99 -11.27 9.31
CA TYR A 417 -2.44 -10.28 8.33
C TYR A 417 -3.91 -9.90 8.56
N GLN A 418 -4.78 -10.91 8.68
CA GLN A 418 -6.23 -10.69 8.83
C GLN A 418 -6.56 -9.98 10.15
N ASP A 419 -5.93 -10.36 11.26
CA ASP A 419 -6.12 -9.68 12.55
C ASP A 419 -5.63 -8.22 12.48
N LEU A 420 -4.52 -7.95 11.79
CA LEU A 420 -4.00 -6.59 11.62
C LEU A 420 -4.89 -5.73 10.70
N GLN A 421 -5.44 -6.31 9.64
CA GLN A 421 -6.36 -5.63 8.71
C GLN A 421 -7.66 -5.20 9.41
N GLN A 422 -8.13 -5.97 10.39
CA GLN A 422 -9.36 -5.68 11.14
C GLN A 422 -9.18 -4.61 12.22
N LEU A 423 -7.95 -4.18 12.50
CA LEU A 423 -7.74 -3.13 13.48
C LEU A 423 -8.29 -1.79 12.98
N THR A 424 -8.85 -1.03 13.92
CA THR A 424 -9.37 0.32 13.71
C THR A 424 -8.78 1.27 14.76
N PRO A 425 -8.57 2.55 14.41
CA PRO A 425 -8.09 3.53 15.38
C PRO A 425 -9.04 3.65 16.58
N GLY A 426 -8.47 3.68 17.78
CA GLY A 426 -9.24 3.78 19.04
C GLY A 426 -10.07 2.53 19.39
N GLY A 427 -9.92 1.42 18.64
CA GLY A 427 -10.61 0.15 18.93
C GLY A 427 -10.12 -0.54 20.21
N ARG A 428 -8.93 -0.17 20.70
CA ARG A 428 -8.33 -0.70 21.94
C ARG A 428 -7.58 0.40 22.69
N PRO A 429 -7.50 0.34 24.03
CA PRO A 429 -6.82 1.33 24.84
C PRO A 429 -5.29 1.08 24.88
N MET A 430 -4.66 0.95 23.71
CA MET A 430 -3.21 0.75 23.64
C MET A 430 -2.62 1.33 22.35
N PRO A 431 -1.33 1.74 22.37
CA PRO A 431 -0.68 2.26 21.17
C PRO A 431 -0.69 1.25 20.00
N PRO A 432 -0.90 1.71 18.76
CA PRO A 432 -1.01 0.87 17.56
C PRO A 432 0.15 -0.11 17.37
N ALA A 433 1.39 0.35 17.65
CA ALA A 433 2.58 -0.47 17.55
C ALA A 433 2.58 -1.64 18.55
N LYS A 434 2.05 -1.42 19.76
CA LYS A 434 1.91 -2.47 20.77
C LYS A 434 0.80 -3.46 20.38
N GLU A 435 -0.24 -3.01 19.68
CA GLU A 435 -1.27 -3.92 19.16
C GLU A 435 -0.69 -4.90 18.14
N SER A 436 0.16 -4.40 17.23
CA SER A 436 0.85 -5.26 16.26
C SER A 436 1.69 -6.33 16.94
N VAL A 437 2.45 -5.97 17.98
CA VAL A 437 3.22 -6.92 18.80
C VAL A 437 2.29 -7.94 19.46
N ALA A 438 1.21 -7.49 20.11
CA ALA A 438 0.28 -8.38 20.81
C ALA A 438 -0.40 -9.39 19.87
N ILE A 439 -0.73 -8.99 18.63
CA ILE A 439 -1.27 -9.91 17.61
C ILE A 439 -0.25 -10.97 17.23
N ILE A 440 1.01 -10.58 17.01
CA ILE A 440 2.09 -11.52 16.69
C ILE A 440 2.29 -12.51 17.84
N GLU A 441 2.42 -12.02 19.07
CA GLU A 441 2.59 -12.85 20.28
C GLU A 441 1.42 -13.82 20.47
N LYS A 442 0.18 -13.37 20.23
CA LYS A 442 -1.02 -14.21 20.27
C LYS A 442 -0.96 -15.36 19.26
N HIS A 443 -0.60 -15.11 18.01
CA HIS A 443 -0.58 -16.14 16.95
C HIS A 443 0.61 -17.10 17.05
N MET A 444 1.74 -16.61 17.58
CA MET A 444 2.96 -17.37 17.79
C MET A 444 2.97 -18.12 19.14
N GLY A 445 2.17 -17.67 20.12
CA GLY A 445 2.08 -18.29 21.44
C GLY A 445 3.29 -18.02 22.35
N GLN A 446 4.07 -16.99 22.05
CA GLN A 446 5.34 -16.67 22.71
C GLN A 446 5.55 -15.14 22.76
N SER A 447 6.48 -14.68 23.60
CA SER A 447 6.86 -13.26 23.63
C SER A 447 7.64 -12.85 22.38
N ILE A 448 7.57 -11.57 22.01
CA ILE A 448 8.27 -11.02 20.84
C ILE A 448 9.80 -11.21 20.90
N ASP A 449 10.37 -11.22 22.10
CA ASP A 449 11.80 -11.45 22.31
C ASP A 449 12.18 -12.93 22.08
N THR A 450 11.29 -13.86 22.45
CA THR A 450 11.46 -15.29 22.15
C THR A 450 11.36 -15.52 20.64
N ILE A 451 10.39 -14.88 20.00
CA ILE A 451 10.18 -14.92 18.56
C ILE A 451 11.40 -14.37 17.81
N ASP A 452 12.02 -13.29 18.29
CA ASP A 452 13.27 -12.76 17.70
C ASP A 452 14.41 -13.79 17.75
N ALA A 453 14.59 -14.45 18.90
CA ALA A 453 15.63 -15.46 19.07
C ALA A 453 15.41 -16.67 18.15
N GLU A 454 14.17 -17.17 18.06
CA GLU A 454 13.81 -18.28 17.18
C GLU A 454 13.92 -17.91 15.70
N PHE A 455 13.45 -16.71 15.33
CA PHE A 455 13.61 -16.15 13.99
C PHE A 455 15.09 -16.13 13.58
N MET A 456 15.98 -15.71 14.48
CA MET A 456 17.41 -15.67 14.18
C MET A 456 18.05 -17.04 14.05
N ALA A 457 17.64 -18.01 14.87
CA ALA A 457 18.09 -19.39 14.73
C ALA A 457 17.61 -19.99 13.38
N TRP A 458 16.36 -19.72 13.01
CA TRP A 458 15.79 -20.10 11.72
C TRP A 458 16.52 -19.44 10.54
N PHE A 459 16.74 -18.12 10.60
CA PHE A 459 17.39 -17.36 9.53
C PHE A 459 18.79 -17.88 9.24
N LYS A 460 19.59 -18.14 10.28
CA LYS A 460 20.91 -18.75 10.12
C LYS A 460 20.85 -20.11 9.43
N LYS A 461 19.87 -20.94 9.79
CA LYS A 461 19.69 -22.26 9.19
C LYS A 461 19.37 -22.19 7.69
N ILE A 462 18.43 -21.33 7.28
CA ILE A 462 18.00 -21.25 5.88
C ILE A 462 19.04 -20.59 4.97
N GLU A 463 19.91 -19.75 5.52
CA GLU A 463 21.01 -19.11 4.80
C GLU A 463 22.35 -19.84 4.97
N HIS A 464 22.34 -21.03 5.59
CA HIS A 464 23.52 -21.88 5.80
C HIS A 464 24.68 -21.17 6.52
N ILE A 465 24.34 -20.39 7.55
CA ILE A 465 25.31 -19.70 8.43
C ILE A 465 25.59 -20.61 9.63
N GLU A 466 26.86 -20.99 9.80
CA GLU A 466 27.34 -21.71 10.99
C GLU A 466 27.32 -20.86 12.27
#